data_AF-A0A842TSD3-F1
#
_entry.id   AF-A0A842TSD3-F1
#
_cell.length_a   1.000
_cell.length_b   1.000
_cell.length_c   1.000
_cell.angle_alpha   90.00
_cell.angle_beta   90.00
_cell.angle_gamma   90.00
#
_symmetry.space_group_name_H-M   'P 1'
#
loop_
_entity.id
_entity.type
_entity.pdbx_description
1 polymer ?
#
loop_
_entity_poly.entity_id
_entity_poly.type
_entity_poly.pdbx_seq_one_letter_code
_entity_poly.pdbx_strand_id
1 'polypeptide(L)'
;MHMVSIVKIKLANIIPSKTSCIHGHFSSTTFSDIYPNAQLLSWVRDPIERIISHYYHWKKNLDIKNNHCIKMIRNRLSLKEFIEMPESRNRQSFFIDQNIDNFNFIGILENFEKSISLLLKKVEDFKEIKNSR
;
A
#
# COMPACT_ATOMS: atom_id res chain seq x y z
N MET A 1 -7.08 -0.82 3.61
CA MET A 1 -5.66 -0.87 3.97
C MET A 1 -4.87 -0.99 2.67
N HIS A 2 -4.16 0.05 2.25
CA HIS A 2 -3.23 -0.03 1.11
C HIS A 2 -1.86 -0.32 1.69
N MET A 3 -1.29 -1.44 1.30
CA MET A 3 0.01 -1.87 1.77
C MET A 3 0.89 -1.95 0.55
N VAL A 4 1.75 -0.94 0.39
CA VAL A 4 2.92 -1.08 -0.46
C VAL A 4 3.95 -1.80 0.39
N SER A 5 4.30 -3.01 -0.06
CA SER A 5 5.31 -3.86 0.54
C SER A 5 6.53 -3.85 -0.38
N ILE A 6 7.62 -3.29 0.11
CA ILE A 6 8.91 -3.19 -0.57
C ILE A 6 9.75 -4.36 -0.09
N VAL A 7 10.27 -5.18 -0.99
CA VAL A 7 11.09 -6.34 -0.65
C VAL A 7 12.56 -6.12 -1.08
N LYS A 8 13.45 -6.19 -0.07
CA LYS A 8 14.93 -6.28 -0.01
C LYS A 8 15.83 -5.02 -0.18
N ILE A 9 17.09 -5.09 0.28
CA ILE A 9 17.78 -4.55 1.51
C ILE A 9 19.14 -3.98 1.04
N LYS A 10 19.64 -2.84 1.58
CA LYS A 10 20.94 -2.66 2.33
C LYS A 10 21.23 -1.17 2.63
N LEU A 11 21.29 -0.86 3.93
CA LEU A 11 21.82 0.33 4.65
C LEU A 11 21.32 1.76 4.33
N ALA A 12 20.56 2.29 5.29
CA ALA A 12 20.84 3.57 5.95
C ALA A 12 20.60 3.35 7.46
N ASN A 13 21.33 4.04 8.36
CA ASN A 13 21.44 3.79 9.82
C ASN A 13 20.14 3.76 10.66
N ILE A 14 18.97 3.84 10.02
CA ILE A 14 17.63 3.81 10.62
C ILE A 14 16.94 2.45 10.38
N ILE A 15 17.33 1.70 9.34
CA ILE A 15 16.72 0.40 8.98
C ILE A 15 17.64 -0.74 9.41
N PRO A 16 17.16 -1.73 10.20
CA PRO A 16 17.98 -2.85 10.63
C PRO A 16 18.67 -3.58 9.47
N SER A 17 19.92 -4.00 9.67
CA SER A 17 20.78 -4.55 8.61
C SER A 17 20.28 -5.86 7.96
N LYS A 18 19.25 -6.51 8.55
CA LYS A 18 18.64 -7.76 8.08
C LYS A 18 17.20 -7.59 7.55
N THR A 19 16.70 -6.37 7.34
CA THR A 19 15.29 -6.07 7.02
C THR A 19 14.83 -6.48 5.62
N SER A 20 14.41 -7.73 5.41
CA SER A 20 14.06 -8.24 4.06
C SER A 20 12.82 -7.62 3.42
N CYS A 21 11.99 -6.93 4.20
CA CYS A 21 10.75 -6.32 3.75
C CYS A 21 10.48 -5.03 4.55
N ILE A 22 10.06 -3.97 3.86
CA ILE A 22 9.54 -2.73 4.43
C ILE A 22 8.10 -2.60 3.95
N HIS A 23 7.15 -2.41 4.86
CA HIS A 23 5.74 -2.29 4.49
C HIS A 23 5.07 -1.14 5.24
N GLY A 24 4.11 -0.49 4.60
CA GLY A 24 3.35 0.60 5.22
C GLY A 24 2.62 1.46 4.21
N HIS A 25 2.17 2.63 4.68
CA HIS A 25 1.51 3.64 3.85
C HIS A 25 2.52 4.58 3.21
N PHE A 26 3.33 4.03 2.31
CA PHE A 26 4.35 4.77 1.56
C PHE A 26 3.97 4.87 0.09
N SER A 27 4.44 5.91 -0.59
CA SER A 27 4.44 5.94 -2.05
C SER A 27 5.42 4.88 -2.57
N SER A 28 5.17 4.31 -3.75
CA SER A 28 6.14 3.43 -4.43
C SER A 28 7.50 4.08 -4.63
N THR A 29 7.54 5.41 -4.73
CA THR A 29 8.77 6.21 -4.91
C THR A 29 9.47 6.58 -3.61
N THR A 30 8.87 6.35 -2.43
CA THR A 30 9.44 6.80 -1.14
C THR A 30 10.86 6.29 -0.88
N PHE A 31 11.21 5.12 -1.42
CA PHE A 31 12.51 4.49 -1.21
C PHE A 31 13.30 4.25 -2.50
N SER A 32 12.89 4.85 -3.63
CA SER A 32 13.56 4.61 -4.92
C SER A 32 15.04 4.97 -4.90
N ASP A 33 15.40 6.07 -4.21
CA ASP A 33 16.77 6.57 -4.17
C ASP A 33 17.67 5.71 -3.29
N ILE A 34 17.09 5.06 -2.28
CA ILE A 34 17.81 4.23 -1.30
C ILE A 34 17.87 2.77 -1.79
N TYR A 35 16.80 2.28 -2.40
CA TYR A 35 16.65 0.90 -2.86
C TYR A 35 16.12 0.84 -4.31
N PRO A 36 16.89 1.27 -5.31
CA PRO A 36 16.44 1.35 -6.70
C PRO A 36 16.12 -0.01 -7.33
N ASN A 37 16.64 -1.10 -6.75
CA ASN A 37 16.39 -2.48 -7.19
C ASN A 37 15.40 -3.23 -6.29
N ALA A 38 14.71 -2.53 -5.39
CA ALA A 38 13.73 -3.18 -4.53
C ALA A 38 12.57 -3.72 -5.33
N GLN A 39 12.04 -4.86 -4.91
CA GLN A 39 10.85 -5.39 -5.52
C GLN A 39 9.62 -4.70 -4.93
N LEU A 40 8.80 -4.11 -5.78
CA LEU A 40 7.61 -3.39 -5.39
C LEU A 40 6.40 -4.33 -5.45
N LEU A 41 5.76 -4.53 -4.30
CA LEU A 41 4.54 -5.31 -4.17
C LEU A 41 3.44 -4.39 -3.61
N SER A 42 2.23 -4.52 -4.11
CA SER A 42 1.08 -3.81 -3.56
C SER A 42 -0.19 -4.65 -3.61
N TRP A 43 -1.24 -4.15 -2.97
CA TRP A 43 -2.58 -4.74 -2.97
C TRP A 43 -3.60 -3.65 -3.24
N VAL A 44 -4.47 -3.92 -4.21
CA VAL A 44 -5.62 -3.08 -4.51
C VAL A 44 -6.92 -3.80 -4.16
N ARG A 45 -7.97 -3.01 -4.05
CA ARG A 45 -9.35 -3.42 -3.83
C ARG A 45 -10.23 -2.58 -4.76
N ASP A 46 -11.45 -3.03 -5.03
CA ASP A 46 -12.52 -2.25 -5.60
C ASP A 46 -12.56 -0.83 -4.96
N PRO A 47 -12.53 0.24 -5.77
CA PRO A 47 -12.49 1.61 -5.26
C PRO A 47 -13.67 1.98 -4.36
N ILE A 48 -14.86 1.45 -4.64
CA ILE A 48 -16.10 1.74 -3.89
C ILE A 48 -16.03 1.04 -2.53
N GLU A 49 -15.75 -0.26 -2.50
CA GLU A 49 -15.63 -0.99 -1.23
C GLU A 49 -14.51 -0.41 -0.35
N ARG A 50 -13.41 0.01 -0.97
CA ARG A 50 -12.28 0.64 -0.29
C ARG A 50 -12.65 1.95 0.39
N ILE A 51 -13.36 2.85 -0.29
CA ILE A 51 -13.74 4.15 0.30
C ILE A 51 -14.77 3.99 1.41
N ILE A 52 -15.72 3.06 1.25
CA ILE A 52 -16.69 2.70 2.29
C ILE A 52 -15.98 2.12 3.51
N SER A 53 -15.07 1.17 3.31
CA SER A 53 -14.26 0.59 4.38
C SER A 53 -13.44 1.66 5.12
N HIS A 54 -12.85 2.60 4.38
CA HIS A 54 -12.10 3.71 4.95
C HIS A 54 -12.95 4.63 5.83
N TYR A 55 -14.15 4.98 5.37
CA TYR A 55 -15.12 5.76 6.13
C TYR A 55 -15.45 5.10 7.47
N TYR A 56 -15.85 3.82 7.46
CA TYR A 56 -16.18 3.11 8.69
C TYR A 56 -14.97 2.88 9.60
N HIS A 57 -13.78 2.71 9.02
CA HIS A 57 -12.54 2.62 9.79
C HIS A 57 -12.26 3.89 10.59
N TRP A 58 -12.33 5.07 9.97
CA TRP A 58 -12.16 6.36 10.67
C TRP A 58 -13.29 6.63 11.65
N LYS A 59 -14.53 6.24 11.33
CA LYS A 59 -15.67 6.36 12.25
C LYS A 59 -15.48 5.56 13.54
N LYS A 60 -14.83 4.39 13.46
CA LYS A 60 -14.58 3.51 14.61
C LYS A 60 -13.27 3.83 15.33
N ASN A 61 -12.24 4.24 14.60
CA ASN A 61 -10.89 4.44 15.12
C ASN A 61 -10.45 5.87 14.82
N LEU A 62 -10.52 6.73 15.85
CA LEU A 62 -10.06 8.10 15.73
C LEU A 62 -8.53 8.14 15.56
N ASP A 63 -8.08 8.63 14.41
CA ASP A 63 -6.68 8.94 14.17
C ASP A 63 -6.42 10.42 14.49
N ILE A 64 -5.96 10.68 15.73
CA ILE A 64 -5.66 12.03 16.22
C ILE A 64 -4.49 12.70 15.49
N LYS A 65 -3.69 11.95 14.73
CA LYS A 65 -2.60 12.51 13.92
C LYS A 65 -3.07 12.95 12.54
N ASN A 66 -4.29 12.59 12.16
CA ASN A 66 -4.85 12.88 10.85
C ASN A 66 -5.93 13.96 10.92
N ASN A 67 -5.59 15.17 10.48
CA ASN A 67 -6.50 16.31 10.48
C ASN A 67 -7.80 16.07 9.68
N HIS A 68 -7.75 15.26 8.62
CA HIS A 68 -8.94 14.91 7.85
C HIS A 68 -9.86 13.95 8.60
N CYS A 69 -9.29 12.99 9.34
CA CYS A 69 -10.04 12.13 10.25
C CYS A 69 -10.73 12.97 11.34
N ILE A 70 -9.99 13.87 11.99
CA ILE A 70 -10.54 14.79 12.99
C ILE A 70 -11.69 15.63 12.39
N LYS A 71 -11.48 16.22 11.21
CA LYS A 71 -12.50 17.01 10.51
C LYS A 71 -13.76 16.18 10.22
N MET A 72 -13.59 14.95 9.72
CA MET A 72 -14.69 14.03 9.43
C MET A 72 -15.53 13.76 10.69
N ILE A 73 -14.88 13.40 11.80
CA ILE A 73 -15.56 13.05 13.06
C ILE A 73 -16.20 14.27 13.70
N ARG A 74 -15.47 15.39 13.80
CA ARG A 74 -15.96 16.63 14.41
C ARG A 74 -17.20 17.16 13.68
N ASN A 75 -17.18 17.12 12.36
CA ASN A 75 -18.28 17.59 11.52
C ASN A 75 -19.35 16.52 11.27
N ARG A 76 -19.20 15.31 11.85
CA ARG A 76 -20.12 14.18 11.71
C ARG A 76 -20.50 13.87 10.26
N LEU A 77 -19.51 13.90 9.36
CA LEU A 77 -19.76 13.73 7.94
C LEU A 77 -20.44 12.38 7.67
N SER A 78 -21.49 12.42 6.85
CA SER A 78 -22.10 11.24 6.24
C SER A 78 -21.13 10.58 5.26
N LEU A 79 -21.41 9.33 4.87
CA LEU A 79 -20.64 8.66 3.82
C LEU A 79 -20.64 9.48 2.53
N LYS A 80 -21.79 10.07 2.16
CA LYS A 80 -21.91 10.90 0.97
C LYS A 80 -21.01 12.14 1.05
N GLU A 81 -20.98 12.83 2.17
CA GLU A 81 -20.07 13.99 2.33
C GLU A 81 -18.60 13.56 2.36
N PHE A 82 -18.31 12.39 2.91
CA PHE A 82 -16.95 11.85 2.97
C PHE A 82 -16.37 11.49 1.60
N ILE A 83 -17.18 10.90 0.70
CA ILE A 83 -16.73 10.58 -0.67
C ILE A 83 -16.46 11.85 -1.51
N GLU A 84 -17.12 12.95 -1.16
CA GLU A 84 -16.91 14.25 -1.81
C GLU A 84 -15.62 14.96 -1.36
N MET A 85 -15.01 14.52 -0.24
CA MET A 85 -13.73 15.05 0.20
C MET A 85 -12.63 14.72 -0.83
N PRO A 86 -11.89 15.73 -1.36
CA PRO A 86 -10.78 15.50 -2.27
C PRO A 86 -9.77 14.49 -1.74
N GLU A 87 -9.52 14.52 -0.42
CA GLU A 87 -8.53 13.68 0.27
C GLU A 87 -8.99 12.21 0.41
N SER A 88 -10.25 11.91 0.17
CA SER A 88 -10.80 10.55 0.22
C SER A 88 -10.77 9.82 -1.12
N ARG A 89 -10.62 10.58 -2.22
CA ARG A 89 -10.65 10.09 -3.60
C ARG A 89 -9.29 9.55 -4.04
N ASN A 90 -9.29 8.60 -4.98
CA ASN A 90 -8.10 8.07 -5.67
C ASN A 90 -6.90 7.68 -4.78
N ARG A 91 -7.17 7.27 -3.53
CA ARG A 91 -6.12 6.93 -2.55
C ARG A 91 -5.22 5.77 -3.00
N GLN A 92 -5.75 4.82 -3.77
CA GLN A 92 -4.96 3.73 -4.33
C GLN A 92 -3.93 4.24 -5.33
N SER A 93 -4.38 5.07 -6.26
CA SER A 93 -3.53 5.70 -7.27
C SER A 93 -2.45 6.59 -6.64
N PHE A 94 -2.77 7.28 -5.54
CA PHE A 94 -1.80 8.08 -4.80
C PHE A 94 -0.59 7.27 -4.31
N PHE A 95 -0.79 6.02 -3.89
CA PHE A 95 0.30 5.16 -3.41
C PHE A 95 0.98 4.35 -4.54
N ILE A 96 0.32 4.19 -5.68
CA ILE A 96 0.77 3.34 -6.80
C ILE A 96 1.46 4.14 -7.93
N ASP A 97 1.66 5.45 -7.76
CA ASP A 97 2.40 6.33 -8.71
C ASP A 97 1.97 6.22 -10.19
N GLN A 98 0.69 5.95 -10.44
CA GLN A 98 0.03 5.82 -11.77
C GLN A 98 0.64 4.80 -12.76
N ASN A 99 1.91 4.41 -12.62
CA ASN A 99 2.61 3.46 -13.46
C ASN A 99 2.73 2.12 -12.72
N ILE A 100 1.74 1.26 -13.00
CA ILE A 100 1.66 -0.09 -12.45
C ILE A 100 2.80 -1.00 -12.93
N ASP A 101 3.45 -0.69 -14.05
CA ASP A 101 4.51 -1.53 -14.64
C ASP A 101 5.78 -1.55 -13.79
N ASN A 102 5.93 -0.56 -12.89
CA ASN A 102 7.02 -0.54 -11.92
C ASN A 102 6.83 -1.59 -10.80
N PHE A 103 5.65 -2.18 -10.67
CA PHE A 103 5.37 -3.18 -9.63
C PHE A 103 5.66 -4.59 -10.11
N ASN A 104 6.42 -5.34 -9.32
CA ASN A 104 6.65 -6.76 -9.57
C ASN A 104 5.40 -7.61 -9.30
N PHE A 105 4.49 -7.11 -8.45
CA PHE A 105 3.21 -7.72 -8.15
C PHE A 105 2.20 -6.69 -7.61
N ILE A 106 0.96 -6.77 -8.10
CA ILE A 106 -0.18 -6.11 -7.50
C ILE A 106 -1.27 -7.18 -7.28
N GLY A 107 -1.61 -7.43 -6.02
CA GLY A 107 -2.69 -8.35 -5.66
C GLY A 107 -4.06 -7.67 -5.68
N ILE A 108 -5.10 -8.44 -5.96
CA ILE A 108 -6.51 -7.98 -5.93
C ILE A 108 -7.18 -8.62 -4.71
N LEU A 109 -7.68 -7.80 -3.80
CA LEU A 109 -8.21 -8.26 -2.51
C LEU A 109 -9.48 -9.11 -2.67
N GLU A 110 -10.32 -8.80 -3.65
CA GLU A 110 -11.52 -9.58 -4.00
C GLU A 110 -11.17 -11.03 -4.35
N ASN A 111 -9.97 -11.25 -4.89
CA ASN A 111 -9.43 -12.54 -5.28
C ASN A 111 -8.21 -12.89 -4.41
N PHE A 112 -8.33 -12.73 -3.10
CA PHE A 112 -7.21 -12.86 -2.16
C PHE A 112 -6.45 -14.19 -2.31
N GLU A 113 -7.13 -15.33 -2.28
CA GLU A 113 -6.51 -16.67 -2.37
C GLU A 113 -5.73 -16.87 -3.68
N LYS A 114 -6.32 -16.43 -4.80
CA LYS A 114 -5.68 -16.49 -6.11
C LYS A 114 -4.47 -15.56 -6.17
N SER A 115 -4.61 -14.34 -5.64
CA SER A 115 -3.53 -13.35 -5.59
C SER A 115 -2.35 -13.85 -4.73
N ILE A 116 -2.61 -14.46 -3.58
CA ILE A 116 -1.58 -15.08 -2.75
C ILE A 116 -0.89 -16.22 -3.49
N SER A 117 -1.66 -17.11 -4.12
CA SER A 117 -1.10 -18.21 -4.92
C SER A 117 -0.17 -17.72 -6.04
N LEU A 118 -0.55 -16.63 -6.71
CA LEU A 118 0.29 -15.99 -7.74
C LEU A 118 1.53 -15.31 -7.15
N LEU A 119 1.40 -14.66 -6.00
CA LEU A 119 2.52 -14.04 -5.30
C LEU A 119 3.57 -15.08 -4.88
N LEU A 120 3.13 -16.22 -4.32
CA LEU A 120 4.04 -17.28 -3.89
C LEU A 120 4.88 -17.82 -5.05
N LYS A 121 4.25 -18.07 -6.21
CA LYS A 121 4.96 -18.47 -7.44
C LYS A 121 5.99 -17.42 -7.87
N LYS A 122 5.60 -16.14 -7.91
CA LYS A 122 6.52 -15.04 -8.24
C LYS A 122 7.69 -14.92 -7.26
N VAL A 123 7.45 -15.14 -5.96
CA VAL A 123 8.50 -15.07 -4.93
C VAL A 123 9.50 -16.22 -5.07
N GLU A 124 9.07 -17.39 -5.54
CA GLU A 124 9.97 -18.49 -5.90
C GLU A 124 10.89 -18.07 -7.07
N ASP A 125 10.33 -17.51 -8.14
CA ASP A 125 11.11 -16.96 -9.27
C ASP A 125 12.14 -15.90 -8.80
N PHE A 126 11.75 -15.06 -7.83
CA PHE A 126 12.64 -14.02 -7.26
C PHE A 126 13.79 -14.57 -6.41
N LYS A 127 13.70 -15.82 -5.95
CA LYS A 127 14.78 -16.52 -5.27
C LYS A 127 15.73 -17.16 -6.28
N GLU A 128 15.24 -17.68 -7.38
CA GLU A 128 16.06 -18.32 -8.42
C GLU A 128 17.01 -17.32 -9.11
N ILE A 129 16.55 -16.10 -9.39
CA ILE A 129 17.38 -15.00 -9.95
C ILE A 129 18.56 -14.64 -9.03
N LYS A 130 18.48 -14.94 -7.72
CA LYS A 130 19.57 -14.68 -6.76
C LYS A 130 20.66 -15.75 -6.76
N ASN A 131 20.38 -16.95 -7.27
CA ASN A 131 21.33 -18.06 -7.30
C ASN A 131 22.09 -18.16 -8.64
N SER A 132 21.77 -17.30 -9.61
CA SER A 132 22.40 -17.25 -10.93
C SER A 132 23.36 -16.06 -11.12
N ARG A 133 23.84 -15.45 -10.02
CA ARG A 133 24.88 -14.41 -9.98
C ARG A 133 25.87 -14.74 -8.87
#